data_AF-A0A7W9CRA2-F1
#
_entry.id   AF-A0A7W9CRA2-F1
#
_cell.length_a   1.000
_cell.length_b   1.000
_cell.length_c   1.000
_cell.angle_alpha   90.00
_cell.angle_beta   90.00
_cell.angle_gamma   90.00
#
_symmetry.space_group_name_H-M   'P 1'
#
loop_
_entity.id
_entity.type
_entity.pdbx_description
1 polymer ?
#
loop_
_entity_poly.entity_id
_entity_poly.type
_entity_poly.pdbx_seq_one_letter_code
_entity_poly.pdbx_strand_id
1 'polypeptide(L)'
;MGRVRVRRNRHCIQGVELADVVVLLNWSETVMPVESFVVIDLFHERSIGRMFWWDGPTLAPMHLPFDSQFTVLNDTRHPAD
;
A
#
# COMPACT_ATOMS: atom_id res chain seq x y z
N MET A 1 -9.01 0.28 -22.22
CA MET A 1 -8.27 -0.74 -21.46
C MET A 1 -6.78 -0.49 -21.67
N GLY A 2 -6.17 0.36 -20.83
CA GLY A 2 -4.79 0.83 -20.99
C GLY A 2 -3.81 -0.10 -20.28
N ARG A 3 -2.74 -0.50 -20.98
CA ARG A 3 -1.67 -1.35 -20.43
C ARG A 3 -0.82 -0.50 -19.46
N VAL A 4 -0.92 -0.76 -18.16
CA VAL A 4 -0.03 -0.15 -17.15
C VAL A 4 1.36 -0.76 -17.30
N ARG A 5 2.35 0.07 -17.62
CA ARG A 5 3.75 -0.33 -17.75
C ARG A 5 4.43 -0.13 -16.39
N VAL A 6 4.68 -1.21 -15.66
CA VAL A 6 5.42 -1.17 -14.39
C VAL A 6 6.86 -0.73 -14.70
N ARG A 7 7.18 0.54 -14.43
CA ARG A 7 8.57 1.01 -14.41
C ARG A 7 9.18 0.57 -13.09
N ARG A 8 10.30 -0.16 -13.13
CA ARG A 8 11.22 -0.25 -11.97
C ARG A 8 11.71 1.18 -11.68
N ASN A 9 11.07 1.89 -10.74
CA ASN A 9 11.40 3.26 -10.38
C ASN A 9 11.54 3.36 -8.85
N ARG A 10 12.49 4.20 -8.41
CA ARG A 10 13.02 4.39 -7.05
C ARG A 10 12.03 5.01 -6.03
N HIS A 11 10.76 4.65 -6.06
CA HIS A 11 9.75 5.16 -5.12
C HIS A 11 9.28 4.00 -4.26
N CYS A 12 9.62 4.01 -2.97
CA CYS A 12 9.29 2.93 -2.05
C CYS A 12 7.79 2.81 -1.79
N ILE A 13 7.00 3.86 -2.06
CA ILE A 13 5.55 3.91 -1.83
C ILE A 13 4.84 4.74 -2.91
N GLN A 14 3.63 4.35 -3.28
CA GLN A 14 2.77 5.01 -4.25
C GLN A 14 1.30 4.96 -3.81
N GLY A 15 0.60 6.07 -3.91
CA GLY A 15 -0.85 6.17 -3.72
C GLY A 15 -1.56 6.47 -5.05
N VAL A 16 -2.70 5.82 -5.29
CA VAL A 16 -3.56 6.06 -6.45
C VAL A 16 -5.01 6.16 -5.99
N GLU A 17 -5.71 7.21 -6.37
CA GLU A 17 -7.16 7.33 -6.15
C GLU A 17 -7.91 6.33 -7.04
N LEU A 18 -8.78 5.52 -6.44
CA LEU A 18 -9.61 4.56 -7.16
C LEU A 18 -11.03 5.07 -7.38
N ALA A 19 -11.55 5.82 -6.42
CA ALA A 19 -12.85 6.47 -6.41
C ALA A 19 -12.83 7.61 -5.37
N ASP A 20 -13.94 8.33 -5.22
CA ASP A 20 -14.10 9.30 -4.13
C ASP A 20 -13.79 8.63 -2.80
N VAL A 21 -12.86 9.22 -2.04
CA VAL A 21 -12.44 8.79 -0.69
C VAL A 21 -11.94 7.34 -0.59
N VAL A 22 -11.59 6.70 -1.71
CA VAL A 22 -10.99 5.37 -1.77
C VAL A 22 -9.64 5.41 -2.49
N VAL A 23 -8.58 4.96 -1.81
CA VAL A 23 -7.21 5.00 -2.33
C VAL A 23 -6.56 3.61 -2.32
N LEU A 24 -5.78 3.30 -3.34
CA LEU A 24 -4.84 2.19 -3.36
C LEU A 24 -3.46 2.69 -2.94
N LEU A 25 -2.95 2.15 -1.86
CA LEU A 25 -1.56 2.29 -1.43
C LEU A 25 -0.78 1.04 -1.84
N ASN A 26 0.35 1.21 -2.52
CA ASN A 26 1.30 0.12 -2.75
C ASN A 26 2.71 0.55 -2.35
N TRP A 27 3.47 -0.37 -1.77
CA TRP A 27 4.84 -0.11 -1.35
C TRP A 27 5.69 -1.37 -1.40
N SER A 28 7.00 -1.16 -1.45
CA SER A 28 8.02 -2.20 -1.30
C SER A 28 8.97 -1.81 -0.19
N GLU A 29 9.32 -2.75 0.69
CA GLU A 29 10.30 -2.53 1.75
C GLU A 29 11.72 -2.87 1.30
N THR A 30 12.70 -2.13 1.82
CA THR A 30 14.12 -2.28 1.43
C THR A 30 14.90 -3.25 2.33
N VAL A 31 14.46 -3.45 3.58
CA VAL A 31 15.15 -4.31 4.56
C VAL A 31 14.60 -5.74 4.50
N MET A 32 13.28 -5.91 4.62
CA MET A 32 12.60 -7.17 4.35
C MET A 32 11.96 -7.05 2.96
N PRO A 33 12.21 -7.96 2.00
CA PRO A 33 11.69 -7.85 0.63
C PRO A 33 10.19 -8.19 0.59
N VAL A 34 9.38 -7.27 1.12
CA VAL A 34 7.92 -7.30 1.10
C VAL A 34 7.44 -6.40 -0.03
N GLU A 35 6.46 -6.88 -0.78
CA GLU A 35 5.63 -6.06 -1.67
C GLU A 35 4.19 -6.08 -1.18
N SER A 36 3.55 -4.92 -1.11
CA SER A 36 2.23 -4.79 -0.49
C SER A 36 1.28 -3.91 -1.30
N PHE A 37 0.00 -4.28 -1.25
CA PHE A 37 -1.11 -3.52 -1.84
C PHE A 37 -2.24 -3.45 -0.82
N VAL A 38 -2.68 -2.23 -0.50
CA VAL A 38 -3.77 -1.98 0.46
C VAL A 38 -4.74 -0.98 -0.15
N VAL A 39 -6.02 -1.33 -0.20
CA VAL A 39 -7.11 -0.41 -0.48
C VAL A 39 -7.59 0.16 0.84
N ILE A 40 -7.69 1.49 0.89
CA ILE A 40 -8.08 2.27 2.06
C ILE A 40 -9.37 3.00 1.69
N ASP A 41 -10.43 2.71 2.43
CA ASP A 41 -11.70 3.42 2.38
C ASP A 41 -11.71 4.43 3.54
N LEU A 42 -11.54 5.72 3.20
CA LEU A 42 -11.49 6.81 4.17
C LEU A 42 -12.86 7.14 4.76
N PHE A 43 -13.96 6.76 4.09
CA PHE A 43 -15.31 7.00 4.61
C PHE A 43 -15.67 5.99 5.69
N HIS A 44 -15.38 4.71 5.45
CA HIS A 44 -15.66 3.64 6.40
C HIS A 44 -14.55 3.39 7.43
N GLU A 45 -13.43 4.10 7.32
CA GLU A 45 -12.22 3.91 8.15
C GLU A 45 -11.74 2.44 8.16
N ARG A 46 -11.78 1.81 6.98
CA ARG A 46 -11.43 0.41 6.76
C ARG A 46 -10.34 0.28 5.72
N SER A 47 -9.44 -0.67 5.91
CA SER A 47 -8.49 -1.03 4.87
C SER A 47 -8.33 -2.52 4.73
N ILE A 48 -8.18 -2.96 3.48
CA ILE A 48 -8.01 -4.36 3.11
C ILE A 48 -6.86 -4.48 2.12
N GLY A 49 -6.14 -5.59 2.15
CA GLY A 49 -4.99 -5.74 1.28
C GLY A 49 -4.31 -7.09 1.35
N ARG A 50 -3.13 -7.14 0.73
CA ARG A 50 -2.23 -8.28 0.78
C ARG A 50 -0.80 -7.80 0.85
N MET A 51 -0.02 -8.53 1.64
CA MET A 51 1.42 -8.42 1.71
C MET A 51 2.02 -9.71 1.12
N PHE A 52 3.05 -9.56 0.29
CA PHE A 52 3.75 -10.65 -0.39
C PHE A 52 5.21 -10.63 0.02
N TRP A 53 5.76 -11.79 0.41
CA TRP A 53 7.16 -11.92 0.79
C TRP A 53 7.63 -13.36 0.62
N TRP A 54 8.84 -13.65 1.09
CA TRP A 54 9.46 -14.97 1.04
C TRP A 54 9.64 -15.53 2.45
N ASP A 55 9.26 -16.78 2.68
CA ASP A 55 9.60 -17.48 3.90
C ASP A 55 11.13 -17.57 4.04
N GLY A 56 11.69 -17.04 5.13
CA GLY A 56 13.14 -16.84 5.27
C GLY A 56 13.98 -18.11 5.08
N PRO A 57 13.62 -19.25 5.71
CA PRO A 57 14.37 -20.49 5.57
C PRO A 57 14.14 -21.22 4.25
N THR A 58 12.91 -21.23 3.72
CA THR A 58 12.55 -22.05 2.55
C THR A 58 12.56 -21.28 1.24
N LEU A 59 12.59 -19.95 1.30
CA LEU A 59 12.36 -19.03 0.19
C LEU A 59 11.05 -19.31 -0.56
N ALA A 60 10.08 -19.96 0.10
CA ALA A 60 8.77 -20.18 -0.48
C ALA A 60 8.00 -18.86 -0.55
N PRO A 61 7.22 -18.60 -1.61
CA PRO A 61 6.39 -17.42 -1.70
C PRO A 61 5.29 -17.47 -0.63
N MET A 62 5.16 -16.38 0.12
CA MET A 62 4.18 -16.20 1.18
C MET A 62 3.29 -15.00 0.87
N HIS A 63 2.02 -15.10 1.26
CA HIS A 63 1.12 -13.95 1.24
C HIS A 63 0.23 -13.92 2.47
N LEU A 64 0.04 -12.74 3.05
CA LEU A 64 -0.85 -12.53 4.20
C LEU A 64 -1.98 -11.57 3.83
N PRO A 65 -3.24 -11.92 4.11
CA PRO A 65 -4.33 -10.97 4.02
C PRO A 65 -4.16 -9.89 5.09
N PHE A 66 -4.42 -8.66 4.70
CA PHE A 66 -4.51 -7.51 5.60
C PHE A 66 -5.96 -7.05 5.67
N ASP A 67 -6.48 -6.86 6.87
CA ASP A 67 -7.80 -6.30 7.15
C ASP A 67 -7.70 -5.52 8.46
N SER A 68 -8.03 -4.23 8.43
CA SER A 68 -7.98 -3.39 9.60
C SER A 68 -9.11 -2.36 9.65
N GLN A 69 -9.40 -1.93 10.88
CA GLN A 69 -9.98 -0.62 11.15
C GLN A 69 -8.82 0.35 11.39
N PHE A 70 -8.95 1.57 10.92
CA PHE A 70 -8.00 2.63 11.22
C PHE A 70 -8.73 3.85 11.76
N THR A 71 -7.98 4.87 12.17
CA THR A 71 -8.53 6.19 12.48
C THR A 71 -7.50 7.24 12.06
N VAL A 72 -7.97 8.43 11.67
CA VAL A 72 -7.09 9.54 11.30
C VAL A 72 -6.64 10.26 12.57
N LEU A 73 -5.33 10.27 12.82
CA LEU A 73 -4.78 10.88 14.04
C LEU A 73 -4.64 12.41 13.94
N ASN A 74 -4.20 12.92 12.78
CA ASN A 74 -4.00 14.34 12.53
C ASN A 74 -3.89 14.63 11.02
N ASP A 75 -4.11 15.88 10.63
CA ASP A 75 -3.75 16.45 9.33
C ASP A 75 -2.62 17.46 9.52
N THR A 76 -1.53 17.31 8.76
CA THR A 76 -0.38 18.21 8.82
C THR A 76 -0.38 19.12 7.60
N ARG A 77 -0.66 20.41 7.83
CA ARG A 77 -0.50 21.46 6.81
C ARG A 77 0.89 22.06 6.90
N HIS A 78 1.62 22.00 5.81
CA HIS A 78 2.90 22.70 5.68
C HIS A 78 2.64 24.17 5.34
N PRO A 79 3.40 25.14 5.91
CA PRO A 79 3.31 26.53 5.51
C PRO A 79 3.51 26.65 3.99
N ALA A 80 2.65 27.41 3.33
CA ALA A 80 3.00 27.96 2.03
C ALA A 80 3.98 29.12 2.29
N ASP A 81 5.07 29.18 1.53
CA ASP A 81 6.00 30.32 1.55
C ASP A 81 5.27 31.68 1.44
#